data_AF-A0A1M5JIM2-F1
#
_entry.id   AF-A0A1M5JIM2-F1
#
_cell.length_a   1.000
_cell.length_b   1.000
_cell.length_c   1.000
_cell.angle_alpha   90.00
_cell.angle_beta   90.00
_cell.angle_gamma   90.00
#
_symmetry.space_group_name_H-M   'P 1'
#
loop_
_entity.id
_entity.type
_entity.pdbx_description
1 polymer ?
#
loop_
_entity_poly.entity_id
_entity_poly.type
_entity_poly.pdbx_seq_one_letter_code
_entity_poly.pdbx_strand_id
1 'polypeptide(L)'
;MMVEIKRLLVVALAALACVGMWGCGDWFPEDGEREFFGYYSRPHIVGFIDDSLVIVADDKEWTQETSDGYAIEGRGHQRLRVFNYRVQEAGPRWTDTLDNFNDECNYALGQLSDSVIWGGQTSLYTEVWEGPVMTFWKIGEKPNELEIEKVLDGCKVDFRISRLRKWLGGTILALDEKSLNATGDACQYAVLDTVAQTITYKKLDENLKWIEKCDDVSAYNNEIFCIALKRDSLGISLWVDNDESDMIEHPEWTKSYMGNRNFILYGKMLRINGNIHSVDFEKRKIIRQYETYLLSASRPEFQNESGEIVSYK
;
A
#
# COMPACT_ATOMS: atom_id res chain seq x y z
N MET A 1 26.25 -57.13 -45.22
CA MET A 1 26.77 -56.11 -44.29
C MET A 1 26.32 -54.67 -44.60
N MET A 2 26.55 -54.11 -45.80
CA MET A 2 26.16 -52.71 -46.09
C MET A 2 24.63 -52.48 -46.24
N VAL A 3 23.87 -53.50 -46.65
CA VAL A 3 22.41 -53.44 -46.85
C VAL A 3 21.64 -53.51 -45.52
N GLU A 4 22.16 -54.25 -44.54
CA GLU A 4 21.54 -54.39 -43.21
C GLU A 4 21.71 -53.13 -42.37
N ILE A 5 22.87 -52.47 -42.45
CA ILE A 5 23.13 -51.19 -41.76
C ILE A 5 22.19 -50.09 -42.28
N LYS A 6 21.91 -50.05 -43.59
CA LYS A 6 20.96 -49.09 -44.17
C LYS A 6 19.52 -49.34 -43.72
N ARG A 7 19.09 -50.59 -43.60
CA ARG A 7 17.76 -50.93 -43.06
C ARG A 7 17.63 -50.57 -41.58
N LEU A 8 18.66 -50.82 -40.77
CA LEU A 8 18.68 -50.44 -39.35
C LEU A 8 18.63 -48.92 -39.14
N LEU A 9 19.35 -48.14 -39.96
CA LEU A 9 19.31 -46.66 -39.90
C LEU A 9 17.94 -46.09 -40.28
N VAL A 10 17.26 -46.66 -41.28
CA VAL A 10 15.92 -46.22 -41.69
C VAL A 10 14.88 -46.54 -40.61
N VAL A 11 14.97 -47.71 -39.96
CA VAL A 11 14.09 -48.07 -38.85
C VAL A 11 14.33 -47.19 -37.62
N ALA A 12 15.59 -46.86 -37.32
CA ALA A 12 15.94 -45.96 -36.23
C ALA A 12 15.44 -44.52 -36.46
N LEU A 13 15.57 -44.00 -37.69
CA LEU A 13 15.04 -42.68 -38.07
C LEU A 13 13.51 -42.64 -38.04
N ALA A 14 12.84 -43.70 -38.47
CA ALA A 14 11.39 -43.81 -38.38
C ALA A 14 10.92 -43.88 -36.91
N ALA A 15 11.63 -44.62 -36.05
CA ALA A 15 11.33 -44.67 -34.62
C ALA A 15 11.54 -43.32 -33.94
N LEU A 16 12.63 -42.61 -34.23
CA LEU A 16 12.88 -41.26 -33.73
C LEU A 16 11.86 -40.24 -34.24
N ALA A 17 11.40 -40.36 -35.48
CA ALA A 17 10.34 -39.52 -36.02
C ALA A 17 8.98 -39.82 -35.35
N CYS A 18 8.65 -41.09 -35.10
CA CYS A 18 7.43 -41.47 -34.39
C CYS A 18 7.43 -41.03 -32.92
N VAL A 19 8.59 -41.04 -32.25
CA VAL A 19 8.74 -40.52 -30.88
C VAL A 19 8.80 -38.98 -30.86
N GLY A 20 9.37 -38.34 -31.88
CA GLY A 20 9.39 -36.87 -32.01
C GLY A 20 8.05 -36.26 -32.45
N MET A 21 7.15 -37.06 -33.04
CA MET A 21 5.76 -36.69 -33.35
C MET A 21 4.79 -36.92 -32.18
N TRP A 22 5.20 -37.70 -31.17
CA TRP A 22 4.66 -37.55 -29.82
C TRP A 22 5.31 -36.32 -29.20
N GLY A 23 4.92 -35.15 -29.72
CA GLY A 23 5.17 -33.90 -29.02
C GLY A 23 4.78 -34.09 -27.57
N CYS A 24 5.54 -33.46 -26.67
CA CYS A 24 5.03 -33.09 -25.37
C CYS A 24 3.81 -32.21 -25.59
N GLY A 25 2.67 -32.79 -25.95
CA GLY A 25 1.37 -32.15 -25.77
C GLY A 25 1.29 -31.92 -24.28
N ASP A 26 1.06 -30.68 -23.87
CA ASP A 26 1.00 -30.33 -22.46
C ASP A 26 0.04 -31.30 -21.76
N TRP A 27 0.61 -32.22 -20.96
CA TRP A 27 -0.13 -33.22 -20.17
C TRP A 27 -0.82 -32.59 -18.96
N PHE A 28 -0.80 -31.26 -18.89
CA PHE A 28 -1.55 -30.46 -17.94
C PHE A 28 -2.77 -29.95 -18.69
N PRO A 29 -3.99 -30.18 -18.19
CA PRO A 29 -5.14 -29.53 -18.80
C PRO A 29 -4.86 -28.03 -18.77
N GLU A 30 -5.07 -27.34 -19.89
CA GLU A 30 -4.92 -25.88 -19.94
C GLU A 30 -5.97 -25.32 -18.96
N ASP A 31 -5.51 -24.62 -17.92
CA ASP A 31 -6.42 -23.85 -17.08
C ASP A 31 -7.21 -22.88 -17.99
N GLY A 32 -8.48 -22.63 -17.65
CA GLY A 32 -9.35 -21.75 -18.43
C GLY A 32 -8.83 -20.30 -18.50
N GLU A 33 -9.44 -19.46 -19.34
CA GLU A 33 -9.13 -18.03 -19.33
C GLU A 33 -9.66 -17.36 -18.06
N ARG A 34 -9.00 -16.28 -17.61
CA ARG A 34 -9.49 -15.46 -16.49
C ARG A 34 -10.68 -14.63 -16.96
N GLU A 35 -11.84 -14.86 -16.36
CA GLU A 35 -13.07 -14.11 -16.62
C GLU A 35 -13.29 -13.05 -15.54
N PHE A 36 -13.30 -11.77 -15.95
CA PHE A 36 -13.57 -10.66 -15.04
C PHE A 36 -15.06 -10.44 -14.83
N PHE A 37 -15.46 -10.20 -13.57
CA PHE A 37 -16.82 -9.84 -13.26
C PHE A 37 -17.20 -8.47 -13.84
N GLY A 38 -18.50 -8.28 -14.08
CA GLY A 38 -19.07 -7.02 -14.58
C GLY A 38 -19.10 -5.87 -13.56
N TYR A 39 -18.50 -6.05 -12.38
CA TYR A 39 -18.47 -5.06 -11.30
C TYR A 39 -17.05 -4.88 -10.77
N TYR A 40 -16.83 -3.75 -10.10
CA TYR A 40 -15.63 -3.51 -9.31
C TYR A 40 -15.89 -3.87 -7.85
N SER A 41 -14.85 -4.31 -7.17
CA SER A 41 -14.82 -4.56 -5.73
C SER A 41 -15.12 -3.28 -4.94
N ARG A 42 -15.27 -3.45 -3.62
CA ARG A 42 -15.61 -2.32 -2.76
C ARG A 42 -14.44 -1.33 -2.70
N PRO A 43 -14.70 -0.02 -2.94
CA PRO A 43 -13.64 0.97 -2.87
C PRO A 43 -13.12 1.12 -1.44
N HIS A 44 -11.82 1.39 -1.32
CA HIS A 44 -11.16 1.74 -0.07
C HIS A 44 -10.33 3.01 -0.24
N ILE A 45 -10.08 3.72 0.87
CA ILE A 45 -9.30 4.97 0.87
C ILE A 45 -7.81 4.62 0.83
N VAL A 46 -7.09 5.25 -0.09
CA VAL A 46 -5.63 5.11 -0.24
C VAL A 46 -4.90 6.37 0.19
N GLY A 47 -5.56 7.54 0.09
CA GLY A 47 -4.94 8.82 0.42
C GLY A 47 -5.90 10.00 0.38
N PHE A 48 -5.38 11.17 0.73
CA PHE A 48 -6.07 12.45 0.65
C PHE A 48 -5.20 13.47 -0.09
N ILE A 49 -5.82 14.36 -0.86
CA ILE A 49 -5.11 15.45 -1.56
C ILE A 49 -5.59 16.76 -0.93
N ASP A 50 -4.61 17.55 -0.48
CA ASP A 50 -4.85 18.78 0.25
C ASP A 50 -5.80 18.56 1.43
N ASP A 51 -6.96 19.21 1.41
CA ASP A 51 -7.93 19.21 2.51
C ASP A 51 -9.35 18.80 2.08
N SER A 52 -9.58 18.48 0.81
CA SER A 52 -10.94 18.35 0.26
C SER A 52 -11.11 17.20 -0.72
N LEU A 53 -10.02 16.58 -1.17
CA LEU A 53 -10.08 15.45 -2.08
C LEU A 53 -9.61 14.16 -1.41
N VAL A 54 -10.22 13.06 -1.81
CA VAL A 54 -9.84 11.71 -1.39
C VAL A 54 -9.45 10.89 -2.61
N ILE A 55 -8.46 10.02 -2.43
CA ILE A 55 -8.05 9.01 -3.40
C ILE A 55 -8.61 7.67 -2.91
N VAL A 56 -9.43 7.03 -3.75
CA VAL A 56 -9.95 5.69 -3.49
C VAL A 56 -9.46 4.70 -4.55
N ALA A 57 -9.22 3.47 -4.13
CA ALA A 57 -8.90 2.36 -5.02
C ALA A 57 -9.97 1.29 -4.97
N ASP A 58 -10.21 0.66 -6.11
CA ASP A 58 -10.92 -0.60 -6.26
C ASP A 58 -10.30 -1.41 -7.40
N ASP A 59 -10.77 -2.64 -7.59
CA ASP A 59 -10.29 -3.57 -8.60
C ASP A 59 -11.47 -4.34 -9.19
N LYS A 60 -11.26 -5.01 -10.32
CA LYS A 60 -12.18 -6.04 -10.79
C LYS A 60 -11.78 -7.38 -10.22
N GLU A 61 -12.76 -8.08 -9.70
CA GLU A 61 -12.61 -9.49 -9.37
C GLU A 61 -12.62 -10.32 -10.66
N TRP A 62 -11.87 -11.41 -10.68
CA TRP A 62 -11.87 -12.39 -11.76
C TRP A 62 -11.97 -13.81 -11.20
N THR A 63 -12.46 -14.73 -12.02
CA THR A 63 -12.46 -16.16 -11.75
C THR A 63 -11.80 -16.92 -12.89
N GLN A 64 -11.22 -18.08 -12.59
CA GLN A 64 -10.58 -18.96 -13.56
C GLN A 64 -10.90 -20.40 -13.19
N GLU A 65 -11.45 -21.16 -14.13
CA GLU A 65 -11.58 -22.61 -13.95
C GLU A 65 -10.21 -23.26 -14.09
N THR A 66 -9.81 -24.02 -13.10
CA THR A 66 -8.57 -24.79 -13.12
C THR A 66 -8.82 -26.16 -13.73
N SER A 67 -7.75 -26.69 -14.30
CA SER A 67 -7.64 -28.00 -14.92
C SER A 67 -8.14 -29.20 -14.08
N ASP A 68 -8.10 -29.07 -12.75
CA ASP A 68 -8.60 -30.04 -11.77
C ASP A 68 -10.07 -29.83 -11.37
N GLY A 69 -10.76 -28.89 -12.05
CA GLY A 69 -12.19 -28.63 -11.90
C GLY A 69 -12.56 -27.72 -10.74
N TYR A 70 -11.59 -27.01 -10.14
CA TYR A 70 -11.87 -25.95 -9.17
C TYR A 70 -12.00 -24.60 -9.87
N ALA A 71 -12.56 -23.62 -9.17
CA ALA A 71 -12.50 -22.22 -9.58
C ALA A 71 -11.57 -21.49 -8.62
N ILE A 72 -10.56 -20.83 -9.16
CA ILE A 72 -9.76 -19.87 -8.42
C ILE A 72 -10.26 -18.46 -8.71
N GLU A 73 -10.04 -17.56 -7.76
CA GLU A 73 -10.49 -16.17 -7.84
C GLU A 73 -9.32 -15.25 -7.53
N GLY A 74 -9.35 -14.07 -8.12
CA GLY A 74 -8.36 -13.04 -7.86
C GLY A 74 -8.88 -11.65 -8.18
N ARG A 75 -7.97 -10.68 -8.17
CA ARG A 75 -8.26 -9.28 -8.44
C ARG A 75 -7.32 -8.76 -9.52
N GLY A 76 -7.80 -7.82 -10.31
CA GLY A 76 -7.04 -7.17 -11.38
C GLY A 76 -7.70 -5.88 -11.81
N HIS A 77 -7.18 -5.26 -12.86
CA HIS A 77 -7.65 -3.96 -13.34
C HIS A 77 -7.83 -2.92 -12.22
N GLN A 78 -6.79 -2.75 -11.40
CA GLN A 78 -6.81 -1.81 -10.29
C GLN A 78 -7.09 -0.40 -10.82
N ARG A 79 -7.99 0.31 -10.14
CA ARG A 79 -8.48 1.61 -10.55
C ARG A 79 -8.37 2.60 -9.40
N LEU A 80 -7.79 3.75 -9.69
CA LEU A 80 -7.79 4.90 -8.80
C LEU A 80 -8.88 5.88 -9.21
N ARG A 81 -9.55 6.45 -8.21
CA ARG A 81 -10.56 7.49 -8.39
C ARG A 81 -10.32 8.62 -7.40
N VAL A 82 -10.51 9.85 -7.85
CA VAL A 82 -10.42 11.04 -7.00
C VAL A 82 -11.78 11.69 -6.89
N PHE A 83 -12.20 11.97 -5.67
CA PHE A 83 -13.48 12.60 -5.36
C PHE A 83 -13.29 13.77 -4.42
N ASN A 84 -14.20 14.75 -4.50
CA ASN A 84 -14.35 15.72 -3.41
C ASN A 84 -15.21 15.11 -2.31
N TYR A 85 -14.64 14.86 -1.14
CA TYR A 85 -15.35 14.20 -0.04
C TYR A 85 -16.16 15.19 0.82
N ARG A 86 -16.06 16.49 0.55
CA ARG A 86 -16.83 17.54 1.26
C ARG A 86 -18.18 17.84 0.62
N VAL A 87 -18.38 17.46 -0.65
CA VAL A 87 -19.62 17.73 -1.38
C VAL A 87 -20.03 16.51 -2.20
N GLN A 88 -21.33 16.30 -2.38
CA GLN A 88 -21.83 15.25 -3.25
C GLN A 88 -21.68 15.66 -4.72
N GLU A 89 -20.79 14.98 -5.44
CA GLU A 89 -20.62 15.14 -6.89
C GLU A 89 -21.30 14.00 -7.65
N ALA A 90 -21.54 14.21 -8.95
CA ALA A 90 -22.17 13.23 -9.84
C ALA A 90 -21.24 12.07 -10.27
N GLY A 91 -20.00 12.06 -9.79
CA GLY A 91 -18.99 11.06 -10.10
C GLY A 91 -17.60 11.52 -9.67
N PRO A 92 -16.56 10.73 -9.97
CA PRO A 92 -15.19 11.09 -9.67
C PRO A 92 -14.72 12.26 -10.55
N ARG A 93 -13.89 13.13 -9.98
CA ARG A 93 -13.20 14.20 -10.72
C ARG A 93 -12.13 13.65 -11.66
N TRP A 94 -11.57 12.49 -11.31
CA TRP A 94 -10.56 11.80 -12.09
C TRP A 94 -10.63 10.29 -11.85
N THR A 95 -10.34 9.51 -12.88
CA THR A 95 -10.31 8.05 -12.82
C THR A 95 -9.23 7.52 -13.75
N ASP A 96 -8.48 6.53 -13.29
CA ASP A 96 -7.50 5.81 -14.10
C ASP A 96 -7.51 4.34 -13.72
N THR A 97 -7.42 3.47 -14.72
CA THR A 97 -7.53 2.01 -14.57
C THR A 97 -6.35 1.35 -15.23
N LEU A 98 -5.70 0.45 -14.50
CA LEU A 98 -4.61 -0.35 -15.01
C LEU A 98 -5.13 -1.60 -15.73
N ASP A 99 -4.29 -2.14 -16.59
CA ASP A 99 -4.45 -3.48 -17.11
C ASP A 99 -3.43 -4.38 -16.40
N ASN A 100 -3.81 -4.85 -15.21
CA ASN A 100 -2.91 -5.58 -14.31
C ASN A 100 -3.64 -6.70 -13.56
N PHE A 101 -2.85 -7.57 -12.93
CA PHE A 101 -3.29 -8.54 -11.94
C PHE A 101 -2.71 -8.17 -10.57
N ASN A 102 -3.56 -8.16 -9.55
CA ASN A 102 -3.19 -7.71 -8.19
C ASN A 102 -2.29 -8.75 -7.48
N ASP A 103 -2.45 -10.03 -7.83
CA ASP A 103 -1.58 -11.14 -7.40
C ASP A 103 -0.14 -10.99 -7.90
N GLU A 104 0.08 -10.28 -9.01
CA GLU A 104 1.42 -9.95 -9.51
C GLU A 104 1.97 -8.69 -8.83
N CYS A 105 1.16 -7.63 -8.76
CA CYS A 105 1.55 -6.38 -8.14
C CYS A 105 0.33 -5.58 -7.67
N ASN A 106 0.36 -5.12 -6.42
CA ASN A 106 -0.63 -4.21 -5.87
C ASN A 106 -0.14 -2.76 -5.97
N TYR A 107 -0.75 -1.96 -6.84
CA TYR A 107 -0.32 -0.57 -7.10
C TYR A 107 -0.87 0.47 -6.12
N ALA A 108 -1.68 0.06 -5.14
CA ALA A 108 -2.47 0.96 -4.30
C ALA A 108 -2.40 0.61 -2.80
N LEU A 109 -1.18 0.38 -2.28
CA LEU A 109 -0.97 0.06 -0.86
C LEU A 109 -1.08 1.27 0.06
N GLY A 110 -0.77 2.46 -0.43
CA GLY A 110 -0.95 3.69 0.36
C GLY A 110 -0.45 4.94 -0.33
N GLN A 111 -0.48 6.06 0.40
CA GLN A 111 -0.05 7.35 -0.11
C GLN A 111 1.35 7.74 0.38
N LEU A 112 2.19 8.22 -0.54
CA LEU A 112 3.49 8.81 -0.23
C LEU A 112 3.42 10.36 -0.18
N SER A 113 2.64 10.96 -1.08
CA SER A 113 2.41 12.40 -1.14
C SER A 113 1.05 12.72 -1.74
N ASP A 114 0.65 13.99 -1.71
CA ASP A 114 -0.64 14.48 -2.23
C ASP A 114 -0.94 14.02 -3.66
N SER A 115 0.08 13.69 -4.47
CA SER A 115 -0.11 13.22 -5.86
C SER A 115 0.47 11.84 -6.16
N VAL A 116 1.07 11.16 -5.19
CA VAL A 116 1.77 9.88 -5.42
C VAL A 116 1.26 8.81 -4.47
N ILE A 117 0.73 7.75 -5.08
CA ILE A 117 0.39 6.48 -4.45
C ILE A 117 1.57 5.52 -4.59
N TRP A 118 1.77 4.66 -3.61
CA TRP A 118 2.78 3.62 -3.66
C TRP A 118 2.14 2.24 -3.55
N GLY A 119 2.85 1.27 -4.09
CA GLY A 119 2.47 -0.12 -4.12
C GLY A 119 3.69 -1.02 -4.27
N GLY A 120 3.45 -2.25 -4.69
CA GLY A 120 4.49 -3.19 -5.04
C GLY A 120 4.04 -4.63 -4.92
N GLN A 121 5.00 -5.51 -5.09
CA GLN A 121 4.78 -6.94 -4.92
C GLN A 121 4.55 -7.25 -3.43
N THR A 122 3.38 -7.81 -3.15
CA THR A 122 2.95 -8.18 -1.80
C THR A 122 2.93 -9.69 -1.63
N SER A 123 3.00 -10.14 -0.37
CA SER A 123 2.61 -11.51 -0.05
C SER A 123 1.11 -11.71 -0.25
N LEU A 124 0.73 -12.89 -0.76
CA LEU A 124 -0.65 -13.28 -1.10
C LEU A 124 -1.69 -13.03 0.00
N TYR A 125 -1.27 -12.94 1.27
CA TYR A 125 -2.19 -12.90 2.41
C TYR A 125 -2.15 -11.62 3.23
N THR A 126 -1.19 -10.73 3.02
CA THR A 126 -0.90 -9.68 4.00
C THR A 126 -1.00 -8.26 3.46
N GLU A 127 -1.27 -8.05 2.16
CA GLU A 127 -1.37 -6.72 1.53
C GLU A 127 -0.27 -5.73 2.00
N VAL A 128 0.93 -6.27 2.25
CA VAL A 128 2.12 -5.51 2.66
C VAL A 128 3.26 -5.91 1.77
N TRP A 129 4.13 -4.94 1.53
CA TRP A 129 5.25 -5.11 0.62
C TRP A 129 6.30 -6.05 1.23
N GLU A 130 6.71 -7.04 0.44
CA GLU A 130 7.80 -7.96 0.75
C GLU A 130 8.93 -7.94 -0.29
N GLY A 131 8.73 -7.23 -1.41
CA GLY A 131 9.71 -7.07 -2.48
C GLY A 131 9.69 -8.20 -3.52
N PRO A 132 10.53 -8.10 -4.56
CA PRO A 132 11.52 -7.03 -4.79
C PRO A 132 10.95 -5.75 -5.43
N VAL A 133 9.79 -5.80 -6.07
CA VAL A 133 9.27 -4.66 -6.85
C VAL A 133 8.47 -3.71 -5.96
N MET A 134 8.78 -2.42 -6.01
CA MET A 134 7.99 -1.35 -5.43
C MET A 134 7.49 -0.42 -6.53
N THR A 135 6.26 0.07 -6.41
CA THR A 135 5.64 0.89 -7.44
C THR A 135 5.26 2.26 -6.93
N PHE A 136 5.34 3.26 -7.81
CA PHE A 136 4.94 4.63 -7.53
C PHE A 136 4.03 5.11 -8.65
N TRP A 137 2.77 5.37 -8.32
CA TRP A 137 1.76 5.84 -9.25
C TRP A 137 1.43 7.31 -8.96
N LYS A 138 1.95 8.19 -9.81
CA LYS A 138 1.59 9.61 -9.78
C LYS A 138 0.27 9.82 -10.52
N ILE A 139 -0.66 10.56 -9.90
CA ILE A 139 -1.97 10.85 -10.50
C ILE A 139 -1.78 11.53 -11.86
N GLY A 140 -2.41 10.97 -12.88
CA GLY A 140 -2.32 11.44 -14.28
C GLY A 140 -1.14 10.86 -15.07
N GLU A 141 -0.34 9.98 -14.46
CA GLU A 141 0.79 9.29 -15.10
C GLU A 141 0.64 7.77 -14.92
N LYS A 142 1.43 6.99 -15.67
CA LYS A 142 1.49 5.53 -15.47
C LYS A 142 2.31 5.20 -14.21
N PRO A 143 2.03 4.08 -13.54
CA PRO A 143 2.89 3.60 -12.47
C PRO A 143 4.34 3.40 -12.95
N ASN A 144 5.28 3.78 -12.09
CA ASN A 144 6.69 3.48 -12.26
C ASN A 144 7.07 2.32 -11.33
N GLU A 145 7.68 1.28 -11.87
CA GLU A 145 8.12 0.09 -11.14
C GLU A 145 9.62 0.16 -10.89
N LEU A 146 10.03 -0.10 -9.66
CA LEU A 146 11.43 -0.13 -9.25
C LEU A 146 11.73 -1.47 -8.59
N GLU A 147 12.76 -2.17 -9.06
CA GLU A 147 13.35 -3.30 -8.35
C GLU A 147 14.19 -2.76 -7.20
N ILE A 148 13.86 -3.14 -5.97
CA ILE A 148 14.50 -2.59 -4.77
C ILE A 148 15.41 -3.64 -4.14
N GLU A 149 16.70 -3.31 -4.02
CA GLU A 149 17.65 -4.10 -3.25
C GLU A 149 17.48 -3.85 -1.74
N LYS A 150 17.48 -4.91 -0.94
CA LYS A 150 17.40 -4.84 0.51
C LYS A 150 18.78 -4.88 1.15
N VAL A 151 19.07 -3.91 2.01
CA VAL A 151 20.31 -3.82 2.78
C VAL A 151 19.97 -3.71 4.27
N LEU A 152 20.71 -4.45 5.10
CA LEU A 152 20.63 -4.35 6.56
C LEU A 152 21.84 -3.58 7.09
N ASP A 153 21.61 -2.56 7.91
CA ASP A 153 22.65 -1.70 8.49
C ASP A 153 22.48 -1.66 10.02
N GLY A 154 23.42 -2.27 10.74
CA GLY A 154 23.41 -2.31 12.20
C GLY A 154 22.33 -3.19 12.86
N CYS A 155 21.55 -3.94 12.08
CA CYS A 155 20.52 -4.90 12.52
C CYS A 155 20.56 -6.19 11.69
N LYS A 156 19.76 -7.21 12.08
CA LYS A 156 19.73 -8.54 11.42
C LYS A 156 18.35 -9.01 10.98
N VAL A 157 17.28 -8.41 11.52
CA VAL A 157 15.91 -8.84 11.24
C VAL A 157 15.16 -7.64 10.67
N ASP A 158 14.77 -7.73 9.39
CA ASP A 158 13.95 -6.74 8.71
C ASP A 158 12.47 -6.86 9.11
N PHE A 159 11.63 -6.05 8.46
CA PHE A 159 10.19 -6.05 8.65
C PHE A 159 9.46 -5.80 7.32
N ARG A 160 8.18 -6.18 7.28
CA ARG A 160 7.26 -5.92 6.18
C ARG A 160 6.85 -4.46 6.16
N ILE A 161 6.83 -3.83 4.99
CA ILE A 161 6.52 -2.41 4.89
C ILE A 161 5.02 -2.23 4.70
N SER A 162 4.41 -1.53 5.64
CA SER A 162 2.99 -1.15 5.58
C SER A 162 2.80 0.35 5.36
N ARG A 163 3.84 1.16 5.55
CA ARG A 163 3.76 2.63 5.42
C ARG A 163 5.03 3.22 4.82
N LEU A 164 4.85 4.15 3.87
CA LEU A 164 5.90 5.02 3.33
C LEU A 164 5.62 6.49 3.65
N ARG A 165 6.64 7.24 4.03
CA ARG A 165 6.57 8.66 4.41
C ARG A 165 7.74 9.43 3.81
N LYS A 166 7.58 10.74 3.61
CA LYS A 166 8.71 11.59 3.22
C LYS A 166 9.76 11.58 4.33
N TRP A 167 11.04 11.55 3.96
CA TRP A 167 12.14 11.57 4.91
C TRP A 167 13.19 12.63 4.58
N LEU A 168 14.19 12.72 5.45
CA LEU A 168 15.29 13.67 5.33
C LEU A 168 16.10 13.43 4.04
N GLY A 169 16.66 14.50 3.49
CA GLY A 169 17.50 14.43 2.30
C GLY A 169 16.78 13.95 1.03
N GLY A 170 15.45 14.04 0.97
CA GLY A 170 14.67 13.61 -0.20
C GLY A 170 14.48 12.09 -0.31
N THR A 171 14.85 11.34 0.72
CA THR A 171 14.61 9.89 0.82
C THR A 171 13.20 9.59 1.33
N ILE A 172 12.85 8.30 1.36
CA ILE A 172 11.54 7.82 1.82
C ILE A 172 11.72 6.95 3.06
N LEU A 173 11.00 7.27 4.13
CA LEU A 173 10.95 6.47 5.35
C LEU A 173 9.97 5.34 5.12
N ALA A 174 10.39 4.11 5.42
CA ALA A 174 9.57 2.92 5.40
C ALA A 174 9.40 2.35 6.81
N LEU A 175 8.16 2.07 7.19
CA LEU A 175 7.77 1.63 8.52
C LEU A 175 6.82 0.43 8.45
N ASP A 176 6.84 -0.34 9.54
CA ASP A 176 5.75 -1.24 9.93
C ASP A 176 4.94 -0.62 11.09
N GLU A 177 3.79 -1.19 11.44
CA GLU A 177 2.99 -0.78 12.60
C GLU A 177 3.79 -0.76 13.91
N LYS A 178 4.73 -1.69 14.08
CA LYS A 178 5.45 -1.90 15.34
C LYS A 178 6.97 -1.78 15.22
N SER A 179 7.49 -1.48 14.03
CA SER A 179 8.94 -1.50 13.80
C SER A 179 9.69 -0.53 14.73
N LEU A 180 9.18 0.68 14.97
CA LEU A 180 9.86 1.67 15.80
C LEU A 180 10.15 1.19 17.23
N ASN A 181 9.30 0.32 17.78
CA ASN A 181 9.44 -0.24 19.13
C ASN A 181 10.17 -1.59 19.14
N ALA A 182 10.74 -2.03 18.02
CA ALA A 182 11.48 -3.27 17.95
C ALA A 182 12.75 -3.22 18.82
N THR A 183 13.12 -4.37 19.39
CA THR A 183 14.24 -4.48 20.34
C THR A 183 15.22 -5.56 19.90
N GLY A 184 16.41 -5.59 20.54
CA GLY A 184 17.43 -6.59 20.25
C GLY A 184 18.11 -6.36 18.90
N ASP A 185 18.13 -7.39 18.05
CA ASP A 185 18.77 -7.37 16.73
C ASP A 185 17.81 -6.95 15.59
N ALA A 186 16.55 -6.64 15.90
CA ALA A 186 15.58 -6.18 14.92
C ALA A 186 15.85 -4.75 14.46
N CYS A 187 15.57 -4.47 13.18
CA CYS A 187 15.58 -3.13 12.61
C CYS A 187 14.34 -2.36 13.07
N GLN A 188 14.47 -1.05 13.26
CA GLN A 188 13.40 -0.19 13.76
C GLN A 188 12.72 0.64 12.67
N TYR A 189 13.47 1.00 11.63
CA TYR A 189 12.95 1.71 10.47
C TYR A 189 13.77 1.34 9.23
N ALA A 190 13.31 1.76 8.06
CA ALA A 190 14.07 1.64 6.84
C ALA A 190 14.02 2.95 6.03
N VAL A 191 15.05 3.18 5.23
CA VAL A 191 15.14 4.33 4.33
C VAL A 191 15.29 3.82 2.92
N LEU A 192 14.35 4.20 2.07
CA LEU A 192 14.36 3.94 0.64
C LEU A 192 14.99 5.12 -0.10
N ASP A 193 16.02 4.82 -0.87
CA ASP A 193 16.60 5.68 -1.88
C ASP A 193 16.15 5.19 -3.25
N THR A 194 15.28 5.96 -3.92
CA THR A 194 14.73 5.61 -5.22
C THR A 194 15.70 5.84 -6.38
N VAL A 195 16.76 6.62 -6.17
CA VAL A 195 17.81 6.83 -7.17
C VAL A 195 18.79 5.65 -7.14
N ALA A 196 19.18 5.23 -5.94
CA ALA A 196 20.01 4.03 -5.75
C ALA A 196 19.22 2.72 -5.92
N GLN A 197 17.88 2.78 -5.88
CA GLN A 197 16.99 1.62 -5.87
C GLN A 197 17.30 0.64 -4.73
N THR A 198 17.58 1.21 -3.55
CA THR A 198 17.98 0.45 -2.36
C THR A 198 17.12 0.86 -1.18
N ILE A 199 16.66 -0.12 -0.42
CA ILE A 199 16.08 0.10 0.90
C ILE A 199 17.04 -0.39 1.97
N THR A 200 17.42 0.52 2.85
CA THR A 200 18.34 0.22 3.97
C THR A 200 17.57 0.17 5.28
N TYR A 201 17.50 -0.99 5.89
CA TYR A 201 16.91 -1.20 7.21
C TYR A 201 17.92 -0.89 8.30
N LYS A 202 17.50 -0.14 9.33
CA LYS A 202 18.36 0.49 10.32
C LYS A 202 17.82 0.37 11.73
N LYS A 203 18.71 0.48 12.71
CA LYS A 203 18.35 0.83 14.10
C LYS A 203 18.31 2.34 14.26
N LEU A 204 17.53 2.82 15.22
CA LEU A 204 17.50 4.23 15.56
C LEU A 204 18.84 4.64 16.17
N ASP A 205 19.44 5.65 15.55
CA ASP A 205 20.59 6.35 16.09
C ASP A 205 20.19 7.13 17.35
N GLU A 206 21.16 7.49 18.20
CA GLU A 206 20.90 8.20 19.47
C GLU A 206 20.08 9.48 19.29
N ASN A 207 20.30 10.23 18.20
CA ASN A 207 19.56 11.45 17.88
C ASN A 207 18.13 11.19 17.39
N LEU A 208 17.79 9.96 17.03
CA LEU A 208 16.47 9.56 16.55
C LEU A 208 15.71 8.67 17.55
N LYS A 209 16.34 8.19 18.62
CA LYS A 209 15.67 7.35 19.64
C LYS A 209 14.36 7.92 20.17
N TRP A 210 14.22 9.24 20.20
CA TRP A 210 12.99 9.88 20.65
C TRP A 210 11.76 9.52 19.80
N ILE A 211 11.93 9.06 18.55
CA ILE A 211 10.82 8.66 17.70
C ILE A 211 10.27 7.26 18.01
N GLU A 212 10.88 6.51 18.92
CA GLU A 212 10.36 5.20 19.38
C GLU A 212 8.92 5.31 19.92
N LYS A 213 8.60 6.44 20.56
CA LYS A 213 7.27 6.72 21.10
C LYS A 213 6.20 7.02 20.04
N CYS A 214 6.59 7.22 18.79
CA CYS A 214 5.70 7.65 17.72
C CYS A 214 4.92 6.48 17.16
N ASP A 215 3.66 6.73 16.81
CA ASP A 215 2.86 5.78 16.05
C ASP A 215 3.12 5.96 14.53
N ASP A 216 3.46 7.17 14.06
CA ASP A 216 3.87 7.48 12.68
C ASP A 216 4.79 8.71 12.65
N VAL A 217 5.61 8.81 11.61
CA VAL A 217 6.68 9.81 11.50
C VAL A 217 6.83 10.26 10.06
N SER A 218 6.99 11.56 9.81
CA SER A 218 7.32 12.11 8.50
C SER A 218 8.26 13.28 8.64
N ALA A 219 9.13 13.49 7.66
CA ALA A 219 9.93 14.71 7.57
C ALA A 219 9.23 15.77 6.72
N TYR A 220 9.37 17.03 7.12
CA TYR A 220 8.94 18.20 6.34
C TYR A 220 9.91 19.35 6.59
N ASN A 221 10.41 20.01 5.54
CA ASN A 221 11.40 21.10 5.63
C ASN A 221 12.61 20.79 6.55
N ASN A 222 13.15 19.56 6.46
CA ASN A 222 14.24 19.02 7.29
C ASN A 222 13.94 18.87 8.79
N GLU A 223 12.70 19.04 9.22
CA GLU A 223 12.26 18.76 10.59
C GLU A 223 11.50 17.43 10.61
N ILE A 224 11.64 16.68 11.71
CA ILE A 224 10.95 15.40 11.89
C ILE A 224 9.68 15.63 12.70
N PHE A 225 8.55 15.33 12.07
CA PHE A 225 7.23 15.35 12.68
C PHE A 225 6.86 13.95 13.13
N CYS A 226 6.52 13.83 14.40
CA CYS A 226 6.11 12.60 15.05
C CYS A 226 4.70 12.75 15.60
N ILE A 227 3.85 11.80 15.27
CA ILE A 227 2.51 11.72 15.85
C ILE A 227 2.51 10.58 16.85
N ALA A 228 2.11 10.88 18.08
CA ALA A 228 2.03 9.91 19.16
C ALA A 228 0.65 9.95 19.83
N LEU A 229 0.01 8.80 19.96
CA LEU A 229 -1.23 8.64 20.68
C LEU A 229 -0.96 8.60 22.18
N LYS A 230 -1.47 9.60 22.91
CA LYS A 230 -1.49 9.61 24.37
C LYS A 230 -2.57 8.65 24.86
N ARG A 231 -2.16 7.41 25.10
CA ARG A 231 -3.05 6.30 25.47
C ARG A 231 -3.84 6.56 26.76
N ASP A 232 -3.29 7.37 27.66
CA ASP A 232 -3.90 7.70 28.95
C ASP A 232 -4.96 8.80 28.85
N SER A 233 -4.80 9.77 27.95
CA SER A 233 -5.72 10.92 27.79
C SER A 233 -6.58 10.90 26.53
N LEU A 234 -6.51 9.82 25.74
CA LEU A 234 -7.10 9.76 24.39
C LEU A 234 -6.68 10.94 23.51
N GLY A 235 -5.48 11.45 23.74
CA GLY A 235 -4.95 12.58 23.02
C GLY A 235 -4.08 12.14 21.86
N ILE A 236 -3.84 13.09 20.96
CA ILE A 236 -2.79 13.00 19.95
C ILE A 236 -1.82 14.12 20.26
N SER A 237 -0.56 13.77 20.37
CA SER A 237 0.53 14.74 20.46
C SER A 237 1.26 14.81 19.14
N LEU A 238 1.52 16.03 18.71
CA LEU A 238 2.46 16.33 17.66
C LEU A 238 3.79 16.74 18.29
N TRP A 239 4.83 16.00 17.95
CA TRP A 239 6.20 16.29 18.34
C TRP A 239 7.00 16.72 17.12
N VAL A 240 7.84 17.74 17.27
CA VAL A 240 8.75 18.22 16.23
C VAL A 240 10.14 18.21 16.82
N ASP A 241 11.05 17.43 16.24
CA ASP A 241 12.44 17.30 16.69
C ASP A 241 12.58 17.10 18.22
N ASN A 242 11.78 16.18 18.76
CA ASN A 242 11.66 15.82 20.19
C ASN A 242 10.96 16.83 21.12
N ASP A 243 10.50 17.97 20.61
CA ASP A 243 9.70 18.91 21.39
C ASP A 243 8.20 18.73 21.12
N GLU A 244 7.37 18.65 22.16
CA GLU A 244 5.92 18.58 22.00
C GLU A 244 5.42 19.96 21.53
N SER A 245 4.93 20.02 20.28
CA SER A 245 4.52 21.27 19.63
C SER A 245 3.03 21.54 19.77
N ASP A 246 2.21 20.50 19.72
CA ASP A 246 0.75 20.64 19.85
C ASP A 246 0.12 19.36 20.38
N MET A 247 -1.09 19.49 20.94
CA MET A 247 -1.85 18.38 21.47
C MET A 247 -3.36 18.59 21.32
N ILE A 248 -4.04 17.54 20.89
CA ILE A 248 -5.49 17.48 20.82
C ILE A 248 -5.97 16.38 21.75
N GLU A 249 -6.85 16.72 22.69
CA GLU A 249 -7.59 15.74 23.47
C GLU A 249 -8.97 15.49 22.87
N HIS A 250 -9.35 14.22 22.83
CA HIS A 250 -10.71 13.80 22.46
C HIS A 250 -11.60 13.66 23.70
N PRO A 251 -12.91 13.96 23.58
CA PRO A 251 -13.85 13.76 24.68
C PRO A 251 -13.92 12.29 25.12
N GLU A 252 -14.15 12.03 26.41
CA GLU A 252 -14.14 10.67 26.95
C GLU A 252 -15.14 9.70 26.30
N TRP A 253 -16.22 10.17 25.68
CA TRP A 253 -17.19 9.30 25.00
C TRP A 253 -16.62 8.64 23.74
N THR A 254 -15.47 9.08 23.21
CA THR A 254 -14.78 8.38 22.14
C THR A 254 -14.07 7.10 22.61
N LYS A 255 -13.93 6.86 23.93
CA LYS A 255 -13.27 5.67 24.52
C LYS A 255 -13.84 4.35 23.98
N SER A 256 -15.15 4.25 23.78
CA SER A 256 -15.82 3.01 23.34
C SER A 256 -15.56 2.66 21.87
N TYR A 257 -15.25 3.65 21.03
CA TYR A 257 -14.95 3.48 19.60
C TYR A 257 -13.45 3.38 19.30
N MET A 258 -12.58 3.58 20.30
CA MET A 258 -11.12 3.61 20.18
C MET A 258 -10.42 2.28 20.47
N GLY A 259 -11.17 1.17 20.56
CA GLY A 259 -10.63 -0.18 20.80
C GLY A 259 -9.81 -0.75 19.64
N ASN A 260 -10.12 -0.36 18.39
CA ASN A 260 -9.38 -0.72 17.17
C ASN A 260 -8.82 0.56 16.55
N ARG A 261 -7.65 0.98 17.03
CA ARG A 261 -7.01 2.26 16.68
C ARG A 261 -6.37 2.18 15.29
N ASN A 262 -7.15 2.39 14.25
CA ASN A 262 -6.60 2.62 12.91
C ASN A 262 -6.28 4.11 12.79
N PHE A 263 -5.02 4.45 13.06
CA PHE A 263 -4.45 5.77 12.85
C PHE A 263 -3.53 5.71 11.63
N ILE A 264 -3.77 6.60 10.67
CA ILE A 264 -2.98 6.66 9.44
C ILE A 264 -2.80 8.12 9.05
N LEU A 265 -1.54 8.53 8.87
CA LEU A 265 -1.19 9.78 8.21
C LEU A 265 -1.23 9.59 6.68
N TYR A 266 -1.93 10.49 6.00
CA TYR A 266 -2.08 10.57 4.55
C TYR A 266 -1.61 11.95 4.10
N GLY A 267 -0.30 12.08 3.86
CA GLY A 267 0.31 13.40 3.63
C GLY A 267 0.10 14.32 4.84
N LYS A 268 -0.68 15.40 4.68
CA LYS A 268 -1.05 16.33 5.75
C LYS A 268 -2.29 15.88 6.53
N MET A 269 -3.03 14.88 6.05
CA MET A 269 -4.28 14.47 6.62
C MET A 269 -4.07 13.38 7.66
N LEU A 270 -4.73 13.52 8.79
CA LEU A 270 -4.64 12.64 9.93
C LEU A 270 -6.00 11.97 10.15
N ARG A 271 -6.08 10.67 9.89
CA ARG A 271 -7.30 9.90 10.14
C ARG A 271 -7.19 9.18 11.48
N ILE A 272 -8.22 9.34 12.31
CA ILE A 272 -8.36 8.64 13.59
C ILE A 272 -9.78 8.11 13.69
N ASN A 273 -9.92 6.80 13.48
CA ASN A 273 -11.22 6.14 13.35
C ASN A 273 -12.06 6.79 12.23
N GLY A 274 -13.13 7.49 12.61
CA GLY A 274 -14.00 8.26 11.71
C GLY A 274 -13.70 9.76 11.69
N ASN A 275 -12.84 10.27 12.58
CA ASN A 275 -12.47 11.68 12.58
C ASN A 275 -11.32 11.93 11.61
N ILE A 276 -11.39 13.08 10.95
CA ILE A 276 -10.36 13.56 10.04
C ILE A 276 -9.81 14.86 10.63
N HIS A 277 -8.50 14.92 10.75
CA HIS A 277 -7.74 16.10 11.15
C HIS A 277 -6.74 16.42 10.04
N SER A 278 -6.11 17.59 10.13
CA SER A 278 -4.98 17.93 9.28
C SER A 278 -3.82 18.41 10.14
N VAL A 279 -2.60 18.26 9.65
CA VAL A 279 -1.38 18.77 10.27
C VAL A 279 -0.90 19.94 9.43
N ASP A 280 -0.86 21.12 10.03
CA ASP A 280 -0.20 22.29 9.46
C ASP A 280 1.27 22.23 9.87
N PHE A 281 2.11 21.68 8.98
CA PHE A 281 3.54 21.51 9.23
C PHE A 281 4.27 22.86 9.42
N GLU A 282 3.82 23.93 8.74
CA GLU A 282 4.43 25.27 8.86
C GLU A 282 4.12 25.88 10.23
N LYS A 283 2.87 25.73 10.71
CA LYS A 283 2.48 26.21 12.04
C LYS A 283 2.78 25.24 13.17
N ARG A 284 3.23 24.02 12.83
CA ARG A 284 3.47 22.89 13.75
C ARG A 284 2.26 22.59 14.64
N LYS A 285 1.08 22.52 14.02
CA LYS A 285 -0.19 22.33 14.73
C LYS A 285 -1.07 21.27 14.09
N ILE A 286 -1.89 20.64 14.91
CA ILE A 286 -2.97 19.78 14.47
C ILE A 286 -4.23 20.63 14.35
N ILE A 287 -4.83 20.67 13.17
CA ILE A 287 -6.06 21.38 12.87
C ILE A 287 -7.21 20.37 12.92
N ARG A 288 -8.17 20.63 13.81
CA ARG A 288 -9.40 19.85 13.89
C ARG A 288 -10.31 20.19 12.73
N GLN A 289 -10.67 19.20 11.92
CA GLN A 289 -11.77 19.33 10.96
C GLN A 289 -13.01 18.71 11.61
N TYR A 290 -13.87 19.54 12.17
CA TYR A 290 -15.11 19.10 12.85
C TYR A 290 -16.26 18.82 11.88
N GLU A 291 -16.00 19.06 10.60
CA GLU A 291 -17.02 19.29 9.58
C GLU A 291 -17.22 18.09 8.65
N THR A 292 -16.38 17.05 8.77
CA THR A 292 -16.55 15.83 8.00
C THR A 292 -16.10 14.59 8.74
N TYR A 293 -16.97 13.57 8.77
CA TYR A 293 -16.72 12.29 9.43
C TYR A 293 -16.71 11.16 8.42
N LEU A 294 -15.72 10.27 8.49
CA LEU A 294 -15.72 9.02 7.77
C LEU A 294 -16.53 7.99 8.56
N LEU A 295 -17.66 7.56 8.00
CA LEU A 295 -18.57 6.60 8.64
C LEU A 295 -17.99 5.19 8.64
N SER A 296 -17.21 4.82 7.62
CA SER A 296 -16.54 3.53 7.55
C SER A 296 -15.27 3.55 6.69
N ALA A 297 -14.25 2.79 7.11
CA ALA A 297 -13.08 2.53 6.28
C ALA A 297 -13.40 1.64 5.07
N SER A 298 -14.28 0.65 5.30
CA SER A 298 -14.64 -0.40 4.35
C SER A 298 -15.79 -0.02 3.42
N ARG A 299 -16.42 1.11 3.71
CA ARG A 299 -17.36 1.83 2.84
C ARG A 299 -17.01 3.29 2.97
N PRO A 300 -16.22 3.84 2.05
CA PRO A 300 -15.84 5.23 2.15
C PRO A 300 -17.13 6.05 1.96
N GLU A 301 -17.72 6.45 3.08
CA GLU A 301 -18.94 7.24 3.17
C GLU A 301 -18.61 8.34 4.16
N PHE A 302 -18.80 9.57 3.72
CA PHE A 302 -18.45 10.75 4.47
C PHE A 302 -19.74 11.44 4.88
N GLN A 303 -19.79 11.98 6.09
CA GLN A 303 -20.90 12.79 6.54
C GLN A 303 -20.42 14.24 6.61
N ASN A 304 -21.07 15.15 5.91
CA ASN A 304 -20.75 16.58 5.95
C ASN A 304 -21.36 17.26 7.20
N GLU A 305 -21.17 18.58 7.31
CA GLU A 305 -21.69 19.40 8.43
C GLU A 305 -23.21 19.35 8.60
N SER A 306 -23.96 19.24 7.50
CA SER A 306 -25.43 19.15 7.55
C SER A 306 -25.93 17.76 7.95
N GLY A 307 -25.01 16.80 8.18
CA GLY A 307 -25.34 15.42 8.47
C GLY A 307 -25.69 14.60 7.22
N GLU A 308 -25.52 15.17 6.03
CA GLU A 308 -25.77 14.50 4.76
C GLU A 308 -24.62 13.56 4.42
N ILE A 309 -24.98 12.37 3.91
CA ILE A 309 -24.01 11.36 3.49
C ILE A 309 -23.51 11.72 2.08
N VAL A 310 -22.23 12.05 2.00
CA VAL A 310 -21.44 12.11 0.77
C VAL A 310 -20.89 10.71 0.52
N SER A 311 -21.46 10.04 -0.50
CA SER A 311 -21.06 8.69 -0.88
C SER A 311 -20.48 8.65 -2.29
N TYR A 312 -19.52 7.76 -2.50
CA TYR A 312 -18.98 7.46 -3.82
C TYR A 312 -19.93 6.49 -4.52
N LYS A 313 -20.68 6.99 -5.51
CA LYS A 313 -21.41 6.13 -6.45
C LYS A 313 -20.56 5.92 -7.70
#